data_AF-A0A0Q4FPY9-F1
#
_entry.id   AF-A0A0Q4FPY9-F1
#
_cell.length_a   1.000
_cell.length_b   1.000
_cell.length_c   1.000
_cell.angle_alpha   90.00
_cell.angle_beta   90.00
_cell.angle_gamma   90.00
#
_symmetry.space_group_name_H-M   'P 1'
#
loop_
_entity.id
_entity.type
_entity.pdbx_description
1 polymer ?
#
loop_
_entity_poly.entity_id
_entity_poly.type
_entity_poly.pdbx_seq_one_letter_code
_entity_poly.pdbx_strand_id
1 'polypeptide(L)'
;MAAQIRQGTASSSPTFSPAGWLHSLVQIGGGYALAADRKLWLVVKDCPGDELTSVMAQIVGRPDRQEAIRMMIERRQNGEVH
;
A
#
# COMPACT_ATOMS: atom_id res chain seq x y z
N MET A 1 0.81 24.38 -41.80
CA MET A 1 -0.05 24.51 -40.61
C MET A 1 -0.21 23.13 -39.99
N ALA A 2 0.59 22.79 -38.98
CA ALA A 2 0.53 21.50 -38.31
C ALA A 2 -0.25 21.66 -37.01
N ALA A 3 -1.38 20.96 -36.89
CA ALA A 3 -2.21 20.95 -35.69
C ALA A 3 -1.57 20.03 -34.64
N GLN A 4 -1.09 20.61 -33.55
CA GLN A 4 -0.51 19.89 -32.42
C GLN A 4 -1.64 19.44 -31.49
N ILE A 5 -1.91 18.14 -31.47
CA ILE A 5 -2.90 17.52 -30.59
C ILE A 5 -2.35 17.62 -29.17
N ARG A 6 -2.99 18.45 -28.35
CA ARG A 6 -2.72 18.53 -26.91
C ARG A 6 -3.05 17.17 -26.30
N GLN A 7 -2.03 16.39 -25.96
CA GLN A 7 -2.17 15.19 -25.15
C GLN A 7 -2.86 15.59 -23.84
N GLY A 8 -4.09 15.13 -23.67
CA GLY A 8 -4.80 15.23 -22.41
C GLY A 8 -3.98 14.49 -21.36
N THR A 9 -3.60 15.18 -20.30
CA THR A 9 -3.06 14.56 -19.10
C THR A 9 -4.12 13.63 -18.55
N ALA A 10 -3.96 12.33 -18.82
CA ALA A 10 -4.70 11.30 -18.13
C ALA A 10 -4.35 11.45 -16.65
N SER A 11 -5.25 12.06 -15.89
CA SER A 11 -5.28 12.02 -14.44
C SER A 11 -5.42 10.55 -14.07
N SER A 12 -4.28 9.87 -13.89
CA SER A 12 -4.25 8.55 -13.27
C SER A 12 -5.01 8.68 -11.96
N SER A 13 -6.16 8.02 -11.84
CA SER A 13 -6.81 7.75 -10.57
C SER A 13 -5.73 7.45 -9.52
N PRO A 14 -5.84 7.89 -8.26
CA PRO A 14 -4.80 7.61 -7.27
C PRO A 14 -4.72 6.09 -7.12
N THR A 15 -3.79 5.48 -7.84
CA THR A 15 -3.55 4.04 -7.81
C THR A 15 -3.13 3.74 -6.39
N PHE A 16 -3.80 2.80 -5.74
CA PHE A 16 -3.41 2.37 -4.41
C PHE A 16 -1.92 1.98 -4.43
N SER A 17 -1.11 2.62 -3.59
CA SER A 17 0.33 2.38 -3.51
C SER A 17 0.62 1.46 -2.31
N PRO A 18 0.94 0.17 -2.53
CA PRO A 18 1.23 -0.74 -1.43
C PRO A 18 2.46 -0.30 -0.61
N ALA A 19 3.48 0.23 -1.29
CA ALA A 19 4.68 0.77 -0.64
C ALA A 19 4.36 2.00 0.22
N GLY A 20 3.53 2.91 -0.31
CA GLY A 20 3.07 4.10 0.42
C GLY A 20 2.23 3.71 1.63
N TRP A 21 1.33 2.74 1.46
CA TRP A 21 0.50 2.23 2.55
C TRP A 21 1.33 1.59 3.67
N LEU A 22 2.32 0.75 3.32
CA LEU A 22 3.24 0.16 4.30
C LEU A 22 4.07 1.23 5.03
N HIS A 23 4.52 2.25 4.30
CA HIS A 23 5.22 3.38 4.91
C HIS A 23 4.32 4.11 5.90
N SER A 24 3.07 4.43 5.54
CA SER A 24 2.10 5.07 6.43
C SER A 24 1.83 4.23 7.68
N LEU A 25 1.66 2.91 7.54
CA LEU A 25 1.48 2.02 8.69
C LEU A 25 2.67 2.08 9.67
N VAL A 26 3.90 2.06 9.13
CA VAL A 26 5.11 2.13 9.95
C VAL A 26 5.28 3.51 10.61
N GLN A 27 4.95 4.58 9.91
CA GLN A 27 5.03 5.95 10.45
C GLN A 27 4.15 6.13 11.70
N ILE A 28 2.99 5.47 11.76
CA ILE A 28 2.08 5.53 12.91
C ILE A 28 2.41 4.51 14.02
N GLY A 29 3.59 3.89 13.97
CA GLY A 29 4.04 2.90 14.95
C GLY A 29 3.57 1.47 14.69
N GLY A 30 2.89 1.23 13.57
CA GLY A 30 2.52 -0.11 13.13
C GLY A 30 3.69 -0.90 12.56
N GLY A 31 3.50 -2.20 12.44
CA GLY A 31 4.44 -3.14 11.82
C GLY A 31 3.69 -4.17 10.99
N TYR A 32 4.45 -4.98 10.26
CA TYR A 32 3.88 -6.04 9.44
C TYR A 32 4.82 -7.23 9.37
N ALA A 33 4.23 -8.40 9.14
CA ALA A 33 4.94 -9.64 8.88
C ALA A 33 4.18 -10.47 7.84
N LEU A 34 4.92 -11.28 7.08
CA LEU A 34 4.35 -12.39 6.35
C LEU A 34 4.54 -13.66 7.16
N ALA A 35 3.45 -14.35 7.45
CA ALA A 35 3.51 -15.67 8.07
C ALA A 35 3.94 -16.73 7.05
N ALA A 36 4.32 -17.92 7.53
CA ALA A 36 4.78 -19.03 6.69
C ALA A 36 3.74 -19.50 5.66
N ASP A 37 2.45 -19.27 5.92
CA ASP A 37 1.32 -19.51 5.01
C ASP A 37 1.08 -18.36 4.02
N ARG A 38 2.01 -17.38 3.95
CA ARG A 38 1.91 -16.13 3.21
C ARG A 38 0.76 -15.22 3.65
N LYS A 39 0.18 -15.45 4.83
CA LYS A 39 -0.81 -14.54 5.39
C LYS A 39 -0.15 -13.24 5.81
N LEU A 40 -0.78 -12.11 5.46
CA LEU A 40 -0.37 -10.78 5.92
C LEU A 40 -0.81 -10.56 7.36
N TRP A 41 0.15 -10.32 8.24
CA TRP A 41 -0.08 -9.91 9.62
C TRP A 41 0.25 -8.43 9.77
N LEU A 42 -0.67 -7.69 10.38
CA LEU A 42 -0.49 -6.30 10.74
C LEU A 42 -0.36 -6.24 12.26
N VAL A 43 0.75 -5.69 12.73
CA VAL A 43 1.04 -5.54 14.14
C VAL A 43 0.81 -4.08 14.50
N VAL A 44 -0.14 -3.83 15.40
CA VAL A 44 -0.46 -2.48 15.85
C VAL A 44 -0.27 -2.44 17.35
N LYS A 45 0.58 -1.54 17.83
CA LYS A 45 0.82 -1.29 19.25
C LYS A 45 0.95 0.21 19.45
N ASP A 46 0.14 0.75 20.36
CA ASP A 46 0.16 2.18 20.71
C ASP A 46 -0.03 3.13 19.50
N CYS A 47 -0.70 2.68 18.44
CA CYS A 47 -1.02 3.50 17.27
C CYS A 47 -2.18 4.48 17.59
N PRO A 48 -2.11 5.76 17.16
CA PRO A 48 -3.23 6.68 17.27
C PRO A 48 -4.47 6.15 16.53
N GLY A 49 -5.61 6.07 17.22
CA GLY A 49 -6.81 5.40 16.70
C GLY A 49 -7.36 6.00 15.40
N ASP A 50 -7.37 7.33 15.30
CA ASP A 50 -7.86 8.04 14.11
C ASP A 50 -6.96 7.80 12.89
N GLU A 51 -5.64 7.83 13.09
CA GLU A 51 -4.66 7.57 12.04
C GLU A 51 -4.69 6.12 11.59
N LEU A 52 -4.77 5.18 12.53
CA LEU A 52 -4.91 3.76 12.24
C LEU A 52 -6.20 3.48 11.45
N THR A 53 -7.30 4.12 11.83
CA THR A 53 -8.59 3.98 11.13
C THR A 53 -8.48 4.45 9.68
N SER A 54 -7.84 5.61 9.45
CA SER A 54 -7.61 6.15 8.10
C SER A 54 -6.72 5.23 7.24
N VAL A 55 -5.64 4.68 7.81
CA VAL A 55 -4.75 3.73 7.11
C VAL A 55 -5.51 2.44 6.78
N MET A 56 -6.22 1.85 7.75
CA MET A 56 -6.91 0.58 7.58
C MET A 56 -8.10 0.67 6.61
N ALA A 57 -8.81 1.80 6.59
CA ALA A 57 -9.94 2.03 5.67
C ALA A 57 -9.56 1.83 4.19
N GLN A 58 -8.29 1.99 3.83
CA GLN A 58 -7.84 1.78 2.46
C GLN A 58 -7.82 0.30 2.04
N ILE A 59 -7.77 -0.65 2.98
CA ILE A 59 -7.58 -2.09 2.71
C ILE A 59 -8.72 -2.96 3.24
N VAL A 60 -9.51 -2.47 4.20
CA VAL A 60 -10.67 -3.21 4.74
C VAL A 60 -11.70 -3.41 3.63
N GLY A 61 -12.11 -4.67 3.43
CA GLY A 61 -13.05 -5.05 2.35
C GLY A 61 -12.46 -4.95 0.92
N ARG A 62 -11.14 -4.83 0.79
CA ARG A 62 -10.41 -4.72 -0.49
C ARG A 62 -9.34 -5.82 -0.60
N PRO A 63 -9.72 -7.07 -0.93
CA PRO A 63 -8.79 -8.18 -0.99
C PRO A 63 -7.69 -7.98 -2.04
N ASP A 64 -7.98 -7.28 -3.13
CA ASP A 64 -7.02 -6.87 -4.16
C ASP A 64 -5.88 -6.02 -3.60
N ARG A 65 -6.19 -5.10 -2.68
CA ARG A 65 -5.19 -4.23 -2.04
C ARG A 65 -4.38 -4.96 -0.98
N GLN A 66 -5.03 -5.84 -0.22
CA GLN A 66 -4.35 -6.71 0.75
C GLN A 66 -3.34 -7.62 0.05
N GLU A 67 -3.73 -8.17 -1.09
CA GLU A 67 -2.87 -9.00 -1.93
C GLU A 67 -1.71 -8.20 -2.55
N ALA A 68 -1.97 -6.97 -3.02
CA ALA A 68 -0.92 -6.07 -3.51
C ALA A 68 0.12 -5.72 -2.42
N ILE A 69 -0.31 -5.56 -1.16
CA ILE A 69 0.60 -5.38 -0.03
C ILE A 69 1.43 -6.64 0.21
N ARG A 70 0.79 -7.80 0.25
CA ARG A 70 1.48 -9.10 0.42
C ARG A 70 2.58 -9.26 -0.62
N MET A 71 2.25 -9.11 -1.89
CA MET A 71 3.22 -9.18 -2.99
C MET A 71 4.34 -8.15 -2.85
N MET A 72 4.05 -6.90 -2.46
CA MET A 72 5.09 -5.90 -2.23
C MET A 72 6.09 -6.32 -1.16
N ILE A 73 5.61 -6.90 -0.06
CA ILE A 73 6.48 -7.39 1.02
C ILE A 73 7.32 -8.58 0.52
N GLU A 74 6.73 -9.52 -0.20
CA GLU A 74 7.46 -10.67 -0.78
C GLU A 74 8.59 -10.20 -1.71
N ARG A 75 8.29 -9.26 -2.61
CA ARG A 75 9.30 -8.73 -3.54
C ARG A 75 10.42 -8.00 -2.81
N ARG A 76 10.13 -7.26 -1.73
CA ARG A 76 11.15 -6.65 -0.86
C ARG A 76 12.02 -7.71 -0.16
N GLN A 77 11.41 -8.77 0.39
CA GLN A 77 12.14 -9.86 1.03
C GLN A 77 13.05 -10.62 0.06
N ASN A 78 12.64 -10.72 -1.20
CA ASN A 78 13.45 -11.29 -2.28
C ASN A 78 14.51 -10.32 -2.84
N GLY A 79 14.57 -9.07 -2.35
CA GLY A 79 15.52 -8.05 -2.81
C GLY A 79 15.17 -7.40 -4.16
N GLU A 80 13.96 -7.62 -4.68
CA GLU A 80 13.52 -7.14 -6.00
C GLU A 80 13.09 -5.67 -6.01
N VAL A 81 12.87 -5.08 -4.83
CA VAL A 81 12.40 -3.69 -4.66
C VAL A 81 13.10 -3.10 -3.45
N HIS A 82 13.71 -1.92 -3.62
CA HIS A 82 14.31 -1.12 -2.55
C HIS A 82 13.34 -0.03 -2.10
#